data_AF-A0A8T0AQS9-F1
#
_entry.id   AF-A0A8T0AQS9-F1
#
_cell.length_a   1.000
_cell.length_b   1.000
_cell.length_c   1.000
_cell.angle_alpha   90.00
_cell.angle_beta   90.00
_cell.angle_gamma   90.00
#
_symmetry.space_group_name_H-M   'P 1'
#
loop_
_entity.id
_entity.type
_entity.pdbx_description
1 polymer ?
#
loop_
_entity_poly.entity_id
_entity_poly.type
_entity_poly.pdbx_seq_one_letter_code
_entity_poly.pdbx_strand_id
1 'polypeptide(L)'
;MQKRAGVEHQLLELKETDTRQNLEIRGLESKVSSPKKRMSLIKEELFKLESEMNKDANTRLDFRDLNFRSLEKSIGSIKEKLSKLENELNKEKKSSSTQTGNEQKADEDVKSPLPGNQTQANLRAKRAASGMPPPSAAKKPRLDAAPHKHTTQSLITSALETLQDSCYDVLSQISIDALLEGNCELPSLTDEEKSVISKFCVNELLTETFLKVVLDKITAEKESMGHEILQSLCRVYVGLCEKRGDFHKAHVLAYRFLKEDFTEAPKLIMVMVTAWPSVFSNNSPLCRAVHIVSKLKAYKKVYHLLSKYLHWDTEPPGNIYRTITSTLKALLEDTSLTFQKSSWYGDDLCPAAWEYVFSLDLLCAQLGWVWTITHVIRKGVWLNLKTWLLQTRTEETQFKNVSVAAIFRLIGQLGQKGLKENLAASVENLAKRITKFRKQKLSKDLPWEVQLAMVYATHDLAPSNPKVALKALESWKQNLTKPVPPAVTKCLEQISQLYSQTK
;
A
#
# COMPACT_ATOMS: atom_id res chain seq x y z
N MET A 1 80.66 32.45 40.11
CA MET A 1 79.42 33.13 40.57
C MET A 1 78.51 33.56 39.41
N GLN A 2 79.01 34.02 38.25
CA GLN A 2 78.17 34.45 37.11
C GLN A 2 77.21 33.40 36.51
N LYS A 3 77.59 32.10 36.46
CA LYS A 3 76.69 31.05 35.93
C LYS A 3 75.46 30.78 36.80
N ARG A 4 75.53 31.01 38.12
CA ARG A 4 74.42 30.76 39.05
C ARG A 4 73.34 31.85 38.95
N ALA A 5 73.77 33.11 38.79
CA ALA A 5 72.88 34.24 38.56
C ALA A 5 72.12 34.14 37.23
N GLY A 6 72.75 33.61 36.16
CA GLY A 6 72.08 33.40 34.87
C GLY A 6 70.98 32.33 34.91
N VAL A 7 71.19 31.25 35.67
CA VAL A 7 70.18 30.19 35.85
C VAL A 7 69.03 30.67 36.73
N GLU A 8 69.31 31.46 37.76
CA GLU A 8 68.26 32.04 38.62
C GLU A 8 67.39 33.04 37.86
N HIS A 9 67.97 33.83 36.95
CA HIS A 9 67.21 34.74 36.08
C HIS A 9 66.30 33.98 35.10
N GLN A 10 66.82 32.94 34.44
CA GLN A 10 66.04 32.10 33.53
C GLN A 10 64.90 31.35 34.26
N LEU A 11 65.14 30.92 35.50
CA LEU A 11 64.11 30.28 36.32
C LEU A 11 63.02 31.27 36.74
N LEU A 12 63.37 32.54 36.96
CA LEU A 12 62.41 33.60 37.26
C LEU A 12 61.52 33.91 36.05
N GLU A 13 62.13 34.07 34.87
CA GLU A 13 61.40 34.29 33.61
C GLU A 13 60.45 33.13 33.30
N LEU A 14 60.89 31.88 33.48
CA LEU A 14 60.03 30.70 33.29
C LEU A 14 58.83 30.70 34.25
N LYS A 15 59.02 31.09 35.52
CA LYS A 15 57.94 31.19 36.50
C LYS A 15 56.94 32.30 36.15
N GLU A 16 57.42 33.44 35.66
CA GLU A 16 56.56 34.53 35.19
C GLU A 16 55.77 34.14 33.94
N THR A 17 56.39 33.39 33.03
CA THR A 17 55.73 32.90 31.81
C THR A 17 54.65 31.88 32.14
N ASP A 18 54.93 30.95 33.05
CA ASP A 18 53.97 29.91 33.50
C ASP A 18 52.79 30.52 34.27
N THR A 19 53.04 31.51 35.13
CA THR A 19 51.95 32.23 35.81
C THR A 19 51.08 33.01 34.83
N ARG A 20 51.66 33.63 33.80
CA ARG A 20 50.92 34.35 32.76
C ARG A 20 50.04 33.41 31.93
N GLN A 21 50.57 32.25 31.53
CA GLN A 21 49.80 31.23 30.79
C GLN A 21 48.66 30.64 31.64
N ASN A 22 48.90 30.38 32.92
CA ASN A 22 47.87 29.88 33.83
C ASN A 22 46.73 30.88 34.06
N LEU A 23 47.02 32.19 34.06
CA LEU A 23 45.99 33.24 34.13
C LEU A 23 45.17 33.31 32.85
N GLU A 24 45.80 33.11 31.69
CA GLU A 24 45.13 33.11 30.38
C GLU A 24 44.21 31.90 30.19
N ILE A 25 44.64 30.70 30.61
CA ILE A 25 43.83 29.49 30.62
C ILE A 25 42.61 29.66 31.52
N ARG A 26 42.79 30.19 32.74
CA ARG A 26 41.68 30.45 33.67
C ARG A 26 40.68 31.47 33.11
N GLY A 27 41.19 32.47 32.38
CA GLY A 27 40.39 33.43 31.62
C GLY A 27 39.57 32.76 30.51
N LEU A 28 40.15 31.83 29.76
CA LEU A 28 39.46 31.07 28.70
C LEU A 28 38.43 30.08 29.28
N GLU A 29 38.74 29.40 30.39
CA GLU A 29 37.82 28.49 31.07
C GLU A 29 36.59 29.21 31.63
N SER A 30 36.77 30.41 32.19
CA SER A 30 35.64 31.27 32.60
C SER A 30 34.76 31.70 31.41
N LYS A 31 35.39 31.99 30.25
CA LYS A 31 34.71 32.32 28.99
C LYS A 31 34.03 31.12 28.34
N VAL A 32 34.47 29.88 28.56
CA VAL A 32 33.84 28.63 28.06
C VAL A 32 32.71 28.15 28.97
N SER A 33 32.79 28.43 30.27
CA SER A 33 31.74 28.13 31.27
C SER A 33 30.44 28.89 30.99
N SER A 34 30.53 30.14 30.52
CA SER A 34 29.37 30.99 30.20
C SER A 34 28.52 30.49 29.01
N PRO A 35 29.09 30.15 27.83
CA PRO A 35 28.38 29.52 26.72
C PRO A 35 27.80 28.14 27.04
N LYS A 36 28.51 27.31 27.83
CA LYS A 36 27.98 25.99 28.24
C LYS A 36 26.75 26.14 29.13
N LYS A 37 26.76 27.07 30.09
CA LYS A 37 25.58 27.39 30.92
C LYS A 37 24.44 27.99 30.11
N ARG A 38 24.72 28.87 29.14
CA ARG A 38 23.69 29.37 28.21
C ARG A 38 23.07 28.24 27.38
N MET A 39 23.89 27.29 26.94
CA MET A 39 23.43 26.16 26.13
C MET A 39 22.66 25.11 26.95
N SER A 40 22.93 24.93 28.24
CA SER A 40 22.10 24.10 29.12
C SER A 40 20.73 24.76 29.37
N LEU A 41 20.71 26.08 29.63
CA LEU A 41 19.48 26.85 29.82
C LEU A 41 18.60 26.82 28.56
N ILE A 42 19.19 26.99 27.37
CA ILE A 42 18.45 26.91 26.10
C ILE A 42 17.89 25.50 25.87
N LYS A 43 18.60 24.44 26.26
CA LYS A 43 18.09 23.06 26.14
C LYS A 43 16.91 22.80 27.07
N GLU A 44 16.96 23.34 28.28
CA GLU A 44 15.91 23.19 29.28
C GLU A 44 14.65 23.97 28.88
N GLU A 45 14.81 25.20 28.38
CA GLU A 45 13.75 26.01 27.77
C GLU A 45 13.10 25.30 26.57
N LEU A 46 13.89 24.71 25.67
CA LEU A 46 13.38 23.95 24.52
C LEU A 46 12.59 22.71 24.94
N PHE A 47 13.05 22.00 25.97
CA PHE A 47 12.34 20.82 26.50
C PHE A 47 11.00 21.23 27.13
N LYS A 48 10.98 22.35 27.84
CA LYS A 48 9.76 22.91 28.45
C LYS A 48 8.74 23.33 27.39
N LEU A 49 9.18 24.07 26.37
CA LEU A 49 8.37 24.46 25.21
C LEU A 49 7.82 23.24 24.43
N GLU A 50 8.63 22.20 24.22
CA GLU A 50 8.18 20.97 23.54
C GLU A 50 7.14 20.20 24.37
N SER A 51 7.26 20.24 25.72
CA SER A 51 6.27 19.66 26.62
C SER A 51 4.95 20.44 26.64
N GLU A 52 5.02 21.77 26.58
CA GLU A 52 3.85 22.66 26.56
C GLU A 52 3.12 22.60 25.23
N MET A 53 3.85 22.59 24.11
CA MET A 53 3.28 22.36 22.77
C MET A 53 2.60 20.98 22.66
N ASN A 54 3.16 19.94 23.29
CA ASN A 54 2.52 18.62 23.31
C ASN A 54 1.27 18.59 24.20
N LYS A 55 1.24 19.34 25.31
CA LYS A 55 0.02 19.51 26.12
C LYS A 55 -1.07 20.26 25.35
N ASP A 56 -0.73 21.38 24.70
CA ASP A 56 -1.68 22.16 23.91
C ASP A 56 -2.20 21.39 22.68
N ALA A 57 -1.35 20.56 22.06
CA ALA A 57 -1.77 19.66 20.99
C ALA A 57 -2.73 18.57 21.47
N ASN A 58 -2.52 18.00 22.67
CA ASN A 58 -3.43 17.01 23.25
C ASN A 58 -4.77 17.62 23.65
N THR A 59 -4.80 18.81 24.28
CA THR A 59 -6.07 19.48 24.62
C THR A 59 -6.86 19.91 23.37
N ARG A 60 -6.19 20.34 22.29
CA ARG A 60 -6.85 20.60 21.01
C ARG A 60 -7.40 19.35 20.35
N LEU A 61 -6.76 18.19 20.54
CA LEU A 61 -7.26 16.89 20.05
C LEU A 61 -8.47 16.41 20.86
N ASP A 62 -8.43 16.53 22.19
CA ASP A 62 -9.57 16.19 23.06
C ASP A 62 -10.80 17.05 22.74
N PHE A 63 -10.61 18.34 22.47
CA PHE A 63 -11.69 19.23 22.05
C PHE A 63 -12.27 18.83 20.67
N ARG A 64 -11.43 18.35 19.75
CA ARG A 64 -11.86 17.88 18.42
C ARG A 64 -12.61 16.55 18.50
N ASP A 65 -12.17 15.64 19.37
CA ASP A 65 -12.83 14.35 19.64
C ASP A 65 -14.18 14.52 20.36
N LEU A 66 -14.30 15.51 21.24
CA LEU A 66 -15.58 15.87 21.88
C LEU A 66 -16.56 16.45 20.86
N ASN A 67 -16.10 17.34 19.97
CA ASN A 67 -16.93 17.88 18.89
C ASN A 67 -17.34 16.80 17.89
N PHE A 68 -16.45 15.87 17.55
CA PHE A 68 -16.76 14.76 16.65
C PHE A 68 -17.82 13.82 17.25
N ARG A 69 -17.69 13.44 18.53
CA ARG A 69 -18.72 12.64 19.23
C ARG A 69 -20.05 13.36 19.35
N SER A 70 -20.04 14.68 19.56
CA SER A 70 -21.27 15.49 19.56
C SER A 70 -21.92 15.50 18.18
N LEU A 71 -21.13 15.61 17.11
CA LEU A 71 -21.60 15.58 15.73
C LEU A 71 -22.18 14.21 15.36
N GLU A 72 -21.53 13.11 15.76
CA GLU A 72 -22.01 11.75 15.54
C GLU A 72 -23.36 11.49 16.23
N LYS A 73 -23.55 11.98 17.45
CA LYS A 73 -24.84 11.90 18.16
C LYS A 73 -25.93 12.67 17.42
N SER A 74 -25.63 13.87 16.93
CA SER A 74 -26.58 14.67 16.14
C SER A 74 -26.94 13.99 14.81
N ILE A 75 -25.95 13.42 14.11
CA ILE A 75 -26.17 12.65 12.87
C ILE A 75 -27.03 11.41 13.14
N GLY A 76 -26.78 10.68 14.24
CA GLY A 76 -27.60 9.54 14.65
C GLY A 76 -29.06 9.91 14.89
N SER A 77 -29.31 11.02 15.60
CA SER A 77 -30.67 11.52 15.86
C SER A 77 -31.40 11.92 14.58
N ILE A 78 -30.70 12.54 13.62
CA ILE A 78 -31.27 12.92 12.31
C ILE A 78 -31.64 11.67 11.49
N LYS A 79 -30.77 10.65 11.47
CA LYS A 79 -31.05 9.38 10.78
C LYS A 79 -32.28 8.67 11.34
N GLU A 80 -32.45 8.68 12.66
CA GLU A 80 -33.62 8.08 13.31
C GLU A 80 -34.91 8.84 12.95
N LYS A 81 -34.87 10.17 12.90
CA LYS A 81 -36.01 10.99 12.46
C LYS A 81 -36.37 10.74 10.99
N LEU A 82 -35.38 10.63 10.11
CA LEU A 82 -35.59 10.30 8.69
C LEU A 82 -36.24 8.93 8.52
N SER A 83 -35.79 7.92 9.27
CA SER A 83 -36.40 6.59 9.23
C SER A 83 -37.86 6.59 9.71
N LYS A 84 -38.21 7.40 10.71
CA LYS A 84 -39.60 7.57 11.16
C LYS A 84 -40.48 8.20 10.08
N LEU A 85 -40.01 9.28 9.45
CA LEU A 85 -40.74 9.95 8.37
C LEU A 85 -40.91 9.05 7.13
N GLU A 86 -39.89 8.26 6.79
CA GLU A 86 -39.96 7.31 5.68
C GLU A 86 -40.99 6.19 5.95
N ASN A 87 -41.10 5.74 7.20
CA ASN A 87 -42.13 4.78 7.61
C ASN A 87 -43.55 5.37 7.63
N GLU A 88 -43.71 6.65 7.99
CA GLU A 88 -44.99 7.35 7.92
C GLU A 88 -45.44 7.56 6.48
N LEU A 89 -44.53 7.97 5.58
CA LEU A 89 -44.80 8.14 4.16
C LEU A 89 -45.23 6.81 3.51
N ASN A 90 -44.60 5.70 3.89
CA ASN A 90 -44.96 4.36 3.41
C ASN A 90 -46.28 3.84 3.99
N LYS A 91 -46.71 4.32 5.17
CA LYS A 91 -48.05 4.07 5.70
C LYS A 91 -49.09 4.88 4.94
N GLU A 92 -48.84 6.16 4.66
CA GLU A 92 -49.76 7.07 3.97
C GLU A 92 -50.03 6.64 2.51
N LYS A 93 -49.01 6.08 1.83
CA LYS A 93 -49.16 5.43 0.52
C LYS A 93 -49.99 4.14 0.55
N LYS A 94 -50.07 3.45 1.69
CA LYS A 94 -50.93 2.26 1.87
C LYS A 94 -52.37 2.64 2.24
N SER A 95 -52.58 3.74 2.96
CA SER A 95 -53.92 4.22 3.34
C SER A 95 -54.71 4.82 2.17
N SER A 96 -54.02 5.34 1.15
CA SER A 96 -54.64 6.03 0.01
C SER A 96 -55.10 5.11 -1.13
N SER A 97 -54.85 3.79 -1.06
CA SER A 97 -55.25 2.83 -2.10
C SER A 97 -56.63 2.17 -1.88
N THR A 98 -57.44 2.66 -0.94
CA THR A 98 -58.75 2.07 -0.64
C THR A 98 -59.86 3.13 -0.63
N GLN A 99 -60.12 3.79 -1.76
CA GLN A 99 -61.45 4.36 -2.05
C GLN A 99 -61.56 4.84 -3.50
N THR A 100 -62.74 4.60 -4.09
CA THR A 100 -63.20 4.82 -5.49
C THR A 100 -62.91 3.64 -6.43
N GLY A 101 -63.88 2.90 -6.97
CA GLY A 101 -65.33 2.97 -6.86
C GLY A 101 -65.95 1.70 -7.47
N ASN A 102 -67.10 1.30 -6.93
CA ASN A 102 -67.96 0.23 -7.45
C ASN A 102 -69.27 0.90 -7.86
N GLU A 103 -69.72 0.71 -9.10
CA GLU A 103 -71.13 0.59 -9.47
C GLU A 103 -71.28 -0.12 -10.83
N GLN A 104 -72.23 -1.05 -10.89
CA GLN A 104 -72.47 -2.07 -11.92
C GLN A 104 -73.54 -1.64 -12.95
N LYS A 105 -73.49 -2.14 -14.20
CA LYS A 105 -74.46 -3.12 -14.79
C LYS A 105 -74.34 -3.35 -16.32
N ALA A 106 -74.57 -4.62 -16.69
CA ALA A 106 -75.13 -5.20 -17.94
C ALA A 106 -74.32 -5.05 -19.26
N ASP A 107 -74.26 -6.00 -20.21
CA ASP A 107 -74.85 -7.33 -20.42
C ASP A 107 -74.07 -8.06 -21.54
N GLU A 108 -74.20 -9.41 -21.59
CA GLU A 108 -73.97 -10.35 -22.72
C GLU A 108 -72.55 -10.42 -23.37
N ASP A 109 -71.96 -11.55 -23.77
CA ASP A 109 -72.55 -12.78 -24.31
C ASP A 109 -71.56 -13.98 -24.22
N VAL A 110 -72.13 -15.17 -24.32
CA VAL A 110 -71.59 -16.51 -24.08
C VAL A 110 -70.90 -17.11 -25.31
N LYS A 111 -69.72 -17.76 -25.13
CA LYS A 111 -69.45 -19.15 -25.60
C LYS A 111 -68.03 -19.64 -25.29
N SER A 112 -67.97 -20.71 -24.49
CA SER A 112 -66.97 -21.79 -24.59
C SER A 112 -67.53 -22.87 -25.55
N PRO A 113 -66.77 -23.87 -26.07
CA PRO A 113 -66.06 -24.85 -25.22
C PRO A 113 -64.74 -25.46 -25.75
N LEU A 114 -63.83 -25.72 -24.81
CA LEU A 114 -63.07 -26.96 -24.50
C LEU A 114 -62.35 -27.82 -25.60
N PRO A 115 -61.34 -28.63 -25.17
CA PRO A 115 -60.19 -29.05 -25.97
C PRO A 115 -60.23 -30.52 -26.40
N GLY A 116 -59.32 -30.90 -27.29
CA GLY A 116 -59.13 -32.27 -27.76
C GLY A 116 -57.66 -32.71 -27.83
N ASN A 117 -57.27 -33.51 -26.85
CA ASN A 117 -56.40 -34.70 -26.89
C ASN A 117 -55.08 -34.76 -27.68
N GLN A 118 -54.04 -35.10 -26.91
CA GLN A 118 -53.12 -36.25 -27.06
C GLN A 118 -52.51 -36.53 -28.44
N THR A 119 -51.18 -36.72 -28.49
CA THR A 119 -50.57 -38.07 -28.60
C THR A 119 -49.04 -37.97 -28.57
N GLN A 120 -48.44 -38.85 -27.77
CA GLN A 120 -47.01 -39.14 -27.69
C GLN A 120 -46.51 -39.90 -28.94
N ALA A 121 -45.27 -39.68 -29.34
CA ALA A 121 -44.46 -40.74 -29.96
C ALA A 121 -42.96 -40.52 -29.70
N ASN A 122 -42.40 -41.46 -28.93
CA ASN A 122 -40.99 -41.80 -28.84
C ASN A 122 -40.43 -42.28 -30.19
N LEU A 123 -39.11 -42.15 -30.42
CA LEU A 123 -38.18 -43.27 -30.74
C LEU A 123 -36.75 -42.81 -31.09
N ARG A 124 -35.87 -42.93 -30.09
CA ARG A 124 -34.53 -43.58 -30.04
C ARG A 124 -33.70 -43.85 -31.32
N ALA A 125 -32.50 -43.26 -31.31
CA ALA A 125 -31.13 -43.77 -31.59
C ALA A 125 -30.75 -44.58 -32.85
N LYS A 126 -29.57 -44.25 -33.40
CA LYS A 126 -28.58 -45.23 -33.93
C LYS A 126 -27.15 -44.69 -33.85
N ARG A 127 -26.21 -45.61 -33.58
CA ARG A 127 -24.76 -45.45 -33.34
C ARG A 127 -24.04 -46.44 -34.26
N ALA A 128 -22.85 -46.09 -34.79
CA ALA A 128 -21.72 -46.93 -35.27
C ALA A 128 -20.93 -46.13 -36.34
N ALA A 129 -19.64 -46.30 -36.64
CA ALA A 129 -18.44 -46.85 -36.00
C ALA A 129 -17.23 -46.55 -36.93
N SER A 130 -16.04 -46.35 -36.35
CA SER A 130 -14.66 -46.69 -36.81
C SER A 130 -14.10 -46.29 -38.20
N GLY A 131 -12.84 -45.80 -38.19
CA GLY A 131 -11.87 -45.98 -39.29
C GLY A 131 -10.60 -45.10 -39.23
N MET A 132 -9.46 -45.66 -38.80
CA MET A 132 -8.07 -45.22 -39.09
C MET A 132 -7.42 -46.29 -40.02
N PRO A 133 -6.33 -46.05 -40.81
CA PRO A 133 -4.92 -46.05 -40.33
C PRO A 133 -3.90 -45.24 -41.25
N PRO A 134 -2.55 -45.47 -41.30
CA PRO A 134 -1.48 -44.77 -40.54
C PRO A 134 -0.27 -44.23 -41.41
N PRO A 135 1.04 -44.21 -41.00
CA PRO A 135 1.85 -42.99 -40.76
C PRO A 135 3.11 -42.82 -41.66
N SER A 136 3.81 -41.66 -41.57
CA SER A 136 5.16 -41.45 -42.15
C SER A 136 5.97 -40.37 -41.40
N ALA A 137 7.30 -40.54 -41.41
CA ALA A 137 8.28 -40.02 -40.46
C ALA A 137 9.01 -38.72 -40.86
N ALA A 138 9.49 -38.03 -39.80
CA ALA A 138 10.74 -37.26 -39.66
C ALA A 138 11.13 -36.16 -40.67
N LYS A 139 11.30 -34.93 -40.15
CA LYS A 139 12.50 -34.08 -40.33
C LYS A 139 12.54 -32.91 -39.34
N LYS A 140 13.59 -32.85 -38.51
CA LYS A 140 14.05 -31.64 -37.79
C LYS A 140 14.70 -30.67 -38.79
N PRO A 141 14.59 -29.35 -38.55
CA PRO A 141 15.73 -28.47 -38.76
C PRO A 141 16.13 -27.68 -37.50
N ARG A 142 17.35 -27.14 -37.61
CA ARG A 142 18.25 -26.56 -36.61
C ARG A 142 17.75 -25.28 -35.93
N LEU A 143 18.34 -25.03 -34.76
CA LEU A 143 18.41 -23.75 -34.05
C LEU A 143 18.89 -22.64 -34.99
N ASP A 144 18.07 -21.59 -35.12
CA ASP A 144 18.52 -20.22 -35.35
C ASP A 144 17.94 -19.34 -34.23
N ALA A 145 18.84 -18.71 -33.48
CA ALA A 145 18.53 -17.89 -32.32
C ALA A 145 18.08 -16.48 -32.74
N ALA A 146 16.80 -16.34 -33.12
CA ALA A 146 16.04 -15.08 -33.08
C ALA A 146 14.49 -15.18 -33.07
N PRO A 147 13.75 -16.27 -32.73
CA PRO A 147 12.27 -16.30 -32.90
C PRO A 147 11.48 -16.01 -31.61
N HIS A 148 12.10 -16.09 -30.42
CA HIS A 148 11.34 -16.24 -29.17
C HIS A 148 10.56 -15.00 -28.72
N LYS A 149 10.98 -13.77 -29.05
CA LYS A 149 10.26 -12.56 -28.61
C LYS A 149 8.95 -12.34 -29.37
N HIS A 150 8.94 -12.56 -30.69
CA HIS A 150 7.74 -12.35 -31.51
C HIS A 150 6.65 -13.39 -31.19
N THR A 151 7.02 -14.64 -30.93
CA THR A 151 6.07 -15.68 -30.54
C THR A 151 5.45 -15.41 -29.16
N THR A 152 6.25 -15.02 -28.16
CA THR A 152 5.73 -14.68 -26.83
C THR A 152 4.78 -13.50 -26.86
N GLN A 153 5.11 -12.44 -27.60
CA GLN A 153 4.24 -11.28 -27.73
C GLN A 153 2.90 -11.64 -28.40
N SER A 154 2.94 -12.43 -29.48
CA SER A 154 1.74 -12.92 -30.16
C SER A 154 0.86 -13.79 -29.24
N LEU A 155 1.47 -14.64 -28.41
CA LEU A 155 0.74 -15.46 -27.43
C LEU A 155 0.05 -14.61 -26.35
N ILE A 156 0.72 -13.55 -25.87
CA ILE A 156 0.17 -12.62 -24.90
C ILE A 156 -0.99 -11.83 -25.50
N THR A 157 -0.81 -11.27 -26.71
CA THR A 157 -1.87 -10.53 -27.41
C THR A 157 -3.10 -11.39 -27.64
N SER A 158 -2.93 -12.60 -28.18
CA SER A 158 -4.03 -13.54 -28.40
C SER A 158 -4.76 -13.92 -27.10
N ALA A 159 -4.03 -14.06 -25.98
CA ALA A 159 -4.65 -14.34 -24.69
C ALA A 159 -5.48 -13.16 -24.18
N LEU A 160 -5.00 -11.93 -24.34
CA LEU A 160 -5.73 -10.73 -23.96
C LEU A 160 -7.00 -10.54 -24.82
N GLU A 161 -6.92 -10.78 -26.13
CA GLU A 161 -8.07 -10.77 -27.04
C GLU A 161 -9.10 -11.82 -26.62
N THR A 162 -8.65 -13.06 -26.36
CA THR A 162 -9.54 -14.13 -25.89
C THR A 162 -10.29 -13.73 -24.62
N LEU A 163 -9.59 -13.16 -23.63
CA LEU A 163 -10.20 -12.72 -22.37
C LEU A 163 -11.14 -11.53 -22.57
N GLN A 164 -10.86 -10.67 -23.54
CA GLN A 164 -11.71 -9.54 -23.87
C GLN A 164 -13.00 -10.00 -24.56
N ASP A 165 -12.91 -10.96 -25.47
CA ASP A 165 -14.06 -11.51 -26.18
C ASP A 165 -14.96 -12.38 -25.29
N SER A 166 -14.38 -13.04 -24.28
CA SER A 166 -15.09 -13.90 -23.34
C SER A 166 -15.44 -13.23 -22.00
N CYS A 167 -15.20 -11.92 -21.87
CA CYS A 167 -15.42 -11.24 -20.60
C CYS A 167 -16.92 -11.13 -20.26
N TYR A 168 -17.23 -11.20 -18.98
CA TYR A 168 -18.59 -11.00 -18.48
C TYR A 168 -18.56 -10.39 -17.08
N ASP A 169 -19.66 -9.74 -16.70
CA ASP A 169 -19.83 -9.24 -15.35
C ASP A 169 -20.28 -10.37 -14.43
N VAL A 170 -19.37 -10.84 -13.58
CA VAL A 170 -19.64 -11.88 -12.58
C VAL A 170 -20.75 -11.46 -11.61
N LEU A 171 -20.90 -10.16 -11.35
CA LEU A 171 -21.85 -9.66 -10.38
C LEU A 171 -23.25 -9.44 -10.96
N SER A 172 -23.38 -9.35 -12.28
CA SER A 172 -24.68 -9.25 -12.96
C SER A 172 -25.31 -10.63 -13.24
N GLN A 173 -24.51 -11.68 -13.41
CA GLN A 173 -25.02 -13.03 -13.66
C GLN A 173 -25.51 -13.75 -12.41
N ILE A 174 -25.09 -13.29 -11.23
CA ILE A 174 -25.41 -13.92 -9.96
C ILE A 174 -26.28 -12.95 -9.16
N SER A 175 -27.50 -13.37 -8.83
CA SER A 175 -28.22 -12.72 -7.75
C SER A 175 -27.42 -12.90 -6.47
N ILE A 176 -26.85 -11.81 -5.96
CA ILE A 176 -26.14 -11.80 -4.67
C ILE A 176 -27.02 -12.43 -3.58
N ASP A 177 -28.35 -12.29 -3.70
CA ASP A 177 -29.31 -12.89 -2.77
C ASP A 177 -29.33 -14.43 -2.89
N ALA A 178 -29.28 -14.98 -4.11
CA ALA A 178 -29.17 -16.43 -4.33
C ALA A 178 -27.82 -17.02 -3.85
N LEU A 179 -26.74 -16.25 -3.93
CA LEU A 179 -25.40 -16.66 -3.46
C LEU A 179 -25.30 -16.61 -1.92
N LEU A 180 -26.01 -15.66 -1.29
CA LEU A 180 -26.14 -15.59 0.17
C LEU A 180 -26.97 -16.76 0.72
N GLU A 181 -28.09 -17.10 0.08
CA GLU A 181 -28.95 -18.23 0.42
C GLU A 181 -28.30 -19.61 0.17
N GLY A 182 -27.15 -19.67 -0.53
CA GLY A 182 -26.46 -20.91 -0.84
C GLY A 182 -27.08 -21.70 -2.00
N ASN A 183 -27.99 -21.06 -2.75
CA ASN A 183 -28.74 -21.65 -3.86
C ASN A 183 -28.02 -21.51 -5.22
N CYS A 184 -26.81 -20.94 -5.25
CA CYS A 184 -26.04 -20.67 -6.46
C CYS A 184 -24.59 -21.13 -6.30
N GLU A 185 -24.07 -21.84 -7.29
CA GLU A 185 -22.65 -22.21 -7.34
C GLU A 185 -21.80 -20.94 -7.52
N LEU A 186 -20.59 -20.93 -6.95
CA LEU A 186 -19.68 -19.79 -7.06
C LEU A 186 -19.48 -19.41 -8.54
N PRO A 187 -19.22 -18.12 -8.86
CA PRO A 187 -18.71 -17.75 -10.17
C PRO A 187 -17.35 -18.41 -10.37
N SER A 188 -17.39 -19.61 -10.94
CA SER A 188 -16.20 -20.35 -11.33
C SER A 188 -15.59 -19.66 -12.55
N LEU A 189 -14.28 -19.82 -12.70
CA LEU A 189 -13.56 -19.30 -13.87
C LEU A 189 -14.20 -19.83 -15.15
N THR A 190 -14.22 -19.00 -16.20
CA THR A 190 -14.62 -19.47 -17.52
C THR A 190 -13.61 -20.48 -18.06
N ASP A 191 -14.01 -21.26 -19.06
CA ASP A 191 -13.11 -22.20 -19.68
C ASP A 191 -11.98 -21.49 -20.43
N GLU A 192 -12.22 -20.28 -20.94
CA GLU A 192 -11.20 -19.40 -21.51
C GLU A 192 -10.21 -18.91 -20.45
N GLU A 193 -10.69 -18.49 -19.27
CA GLU A 193 -9.82 -18.09 -18.16
C GLU A 193 -8.96 -19.27 -17.68
N LYS A 194 -9.55 -20.46 -17.52
CA LYS A 194 -8.82 -21.69 -17.16
C LYS A 194 -7.79 -22.04 -18.24
N SER A 195 -8.16 -21.92 -19.51
CA SER A 195 -7.29 -22.17 -20.66
C SER A 195 -6.08 -21.24 -20.63
N VAL A 196 -6.29 -19.93 -20.46
CA VAL A 196 -5.21 -18.94 -20.34
C VAL A 196 -4.31 -19.26 -19.15
N ILE A 197 -4.86 -19.53 -17.97
CA ILE A 197 -4.06 -19.88 -16.79
C ILE A 197 -3.21 -21.12 -17.07
N SER A 198 -3.80 -22.19 -17.62
CA SER A 198 -3.08 -23.42 -17.93
C SER A 198 -1.95 -23.21 -18.95
N LYS A 199 -2.18 -22.37 -19.96
CA LYS A 199 -1.23 -22.06 -21.03
C LYS A 199 -0.01 -21.31 -20.52
N PHE A 200 -0.20 -20.37 -19.59
CA PHE A 200 0.89 -19.53 -19.09
C PHE A 200 1.64 -20.17 -17.92
N CYS A 201 0.99 -21.01 -17.11
CA CYS A 201 1.61 -21.72 -15.98
C CYS A 201 2.74 -22.71 -16.35
N VAL A 202 2.93 -23.04 -17.64
CA VAL A 202 3.94 -24.02 -18.09
C VAL A 202 5.37 -23.49 -17.95
N ASN A 203 5.57 -22.17 -18.02
CA ASN A 203 6.89 -21.56 -18.03
C ASN A 203 6.93 -20.32 -17.11
N GLU A 204 7.91 -20.30 -16.20
CA GLU A 204 8.05 -19.23 -15.21
C GLU A 204 8.29 -17.85 -15.83
N LEU A 205 9.23 -17.75 -16.79
CA LEU A 205 9.54 -16.49 -17.48
C LEU A 205 8.31 -15.97 -18.24
N LEU A 206 7.59 -16.87 -18.91
CA LEU A 206 6.37 -16.53 -19.63
C LEU A 206 5.27 -16.06 -18.68
N THR A 207 5.11 -16.72 -17.53
CA THR A 207 4.16 -16.33 -16.49
C THR A 207 4.50 -14.95 -15.94
N GLU A 208 5.76 -14.68 -15.58
CA GLU A 208 6.19 -13.37 -15.08
C GLU A 208 5.98 -12.26 -16.11
N THR A 209 6.27 -12.54 -17.38
CA THR A 209 6.06 -11.59 -18.46
C THR A 209 4.57 -11.28 -18.62
N PHE A 210 3.71 -12.29 -18.57
CA PHE A 210 2.26 -12.10 -18.70
C PHE A 210 1.64 -11.41 -17.48
N LEU A 211 2.02 -11.80 -16.26
CA LEU A 211 1.60 -11.12 -15.03
C LEU A 211 1.95 -9.63 -15.08
N LYS A 212 3.15 -9.29 -15.56
CA LYS A 212 3.55 -7.89 -15.74
C LYS A 212 2.67 -7.17 -16.75
N VAL A 213 2.42 -7.76 -17.92
CA VAL A 213 1.57 -7.15 -18.96
C VAL A 213 0.14 -6.94 -18.47
N VAL A 214 -0.44 -7.93 -17.78
CA VAL A 214 -1.78 -7.83 -17.19
C VAL A 214 -1.82 -6.72 -16.15
N LEU A 215 -0.82 -6.64 -15.27
CA LEU A 215 -0.75 -5.60 -14.25
C LEU A 215 -0.59 -4.20 -14.86
N ASP A 216 0.27 -4.06 -15.87
CA ASP A 216 0.46 -2.80 -16.60
C ASP A 216 -0.86 -2.37 -17.27
N LYS A 217 -1.60 -3.32 -17.88
CA LYS A 217 -2.91 -3.07 -18.49
C LYS A 217 -3.96 -2.64 -17.46
N ILE A 218 -4.07 -3.34 -16.34
CA ILE A 218 -4.97 -2.97 -15.23
C ILE A 218 -4.64 -1.56 -14.72
N THR A 219 -3.36 -1.20 -14.62
CA THR A 219 -2.92 0.09 -14.06
C THR A 219 -3.10 1.24 -15.05
N ALA A 220 -2.82 1.02 -16.33
CA ALA A 220 -2.86 2.06 -17.36
C ALA A 220 -4.28 2.39 -17.83
N GLU A 221 -5.18 1.39 -17.87
CA GLU A 221 -6.51 1.54 -18.47
C GLU A 221 -7.64 1.51 -17.43
N LYS A 222 -7.34 1.68 -16.13
CA LYS A 222 -8.31 1.47 -15.03
C LYS A 222 -9.61 2.30 -15.13
N GLU A 223 -9.59 3.47 -15.77
CA GLU A 223 -10.76 4.35 -15.92
C GLU A 223 -11.48 4.17 -17.27
N SER A 224 -10.80 3.60 -18.27
CA SER A 224 -11.34 3.42 -19.63
C SER A 224 -11.68 1.98 -19.97
N MET A 225 -11.27 1.02 -19.14
CA MET A 225 -11.53 -0.42 -19.33
C MET A 225 -12.94 -0.79 -18.85
N GLY A 226 -13.65 -1.58 -19.66
CA GLY A 226 -14.91 -2.20 -19.26
C GLY A 226 -14.76 -3.01 -17.98
N HIS A 227 -15.74 -2.93 -17.08
CA HIS A 227 -15.70 -3.59 -15.78
C HIS A 227 -15.55 -5.11 -15.90
N GLU A 228 -16.14 -5.70 -16.94
CA GLU A 228 -16.10 -7.13 -17.27
C GLU A 228 -14.68 -7.61 -17.58
N ILE A 229 -13.95 -6.82 -18.38
CA ILE A 229 -12.56 -7.10 -18.76
C ILE A 229 -11.68 -6.98 -17.51
N LEU A 230 -11.87 -5.93 -16.71
CA LEU A 230 -11.11 -5.72 -15.47
C LEU A 230 -11.29 -6.89 -14.51
N GLN A 231 -12.53 -7.35 -14.30
CA GLN A 231 -12.83 -8.49 -13.45
C GLN A 231 -12.15 -9.77 -13.97
N SER A 232 -12.22 -10.03 -15.28
CA SER A 232 -11.62 -11.22 -15.91
C SER A 232 -10.10 -11.21 -15.77
N LEU A 233 -9.46 -10.07 -16.03
CA LEU A 233 -8.01 -9.90 -15.83
C LEU A 233 -7.61 -10.10 -14.35
N CYS A 234 -8.42 -9.63 -13.40
CA CYS A 234 -8.18 -9.84 -11.97
C CYS A 234 -8.23 -11.33 -11.60
N ARG A 235 -9.27 -12.06 -12.06
CA ARG A 235 -9.42 -13.49 -11.78
C ARG A 235 -8.27 -14.31 -12.35
N VAL A 236 -7.85 -14.00 -13.58
CA VAL A 236 -6.70 -14.66 -14.24
C VAL A 236 -5.40 -14.32 -13.53
N TYR A 237 -5.15 -13.06 -13.18
CA TYR A 237 -3.94 -12.65 -12.48
C TYR A 237 -3.81 -13.38 -11.13
N VAL A 238 -4.89 -13.41 -10.35
CA VAL A 238 -4.91 -14.11 -9.05
C VAL A 238 -4.75 -15.62 -9.23
N GLY A 239 -5.36 -16.21 -10.27
CA GLY A 239 -5.21 -17.64 -10.55
C GLY A 239 -3.79 -18.04 -10.94
N LEU A 240 -3.09 -17.21 -11.69
CA LEU A 240 -1.66 -17.41 -11.98
C LEU A 240 -0.80 -17.29 -10.71
N CYS A 241 -1.14 -16.36 -9.81
CA CYS A 241 -0.48 -16.23 -8.51
C CYS A 241 -0.72 -17.47 -7.63
N GLU A 242 -1.96 -17.96 -7.58
CA GLU A 242 -2.35 -19.17 -6.84
C GLU A 242 -1.58 -20.40 -7.33
N LYS A 243 -1.54 -20.62 -8.66
CA LYS A 243 -0.85 -21.76 -9.27
C LYS A 243 0.66 -21.76 -9.02
N ARG A 244 1.25 -20.59 -8.75
CA ARG A 244 2.66 -20.44 -8.39
C ARG A 244 2.93 -20.43 -6.89
N GLY A 245 1.89 -20.36 -6.05
CA GLY A 245 2.03 -20.11 -4.61
C GLY A 245 2.55 -18.70 -4.28
N ASP A 246 2.54 -17.76 -5.24
CA ASP A 246 2.98 -16.38 -5.05
C ASP A 246 1.81 -15.50 -4.59
N PHE A 247 1.35 -15.74 -3.36
CA PHE A 247 0.23 -14.99 -2.79
C PHE A 247 0.57 -13.51 -2.57
N HIS A 248 1.85 -13.19 -2.43
CA HIS A 248 2.32 -11.82 -2.26
C HIS A 248 1.86 -10.92 -3.42
N LYS A 249 2.06 -11.35 -4.67
CA LYS A 249 1.63 -10.56 -5.84
C LYS A 249 0.12 -10.33 -5.89
N ALA A 250 -0.68 -11.31 -5.48
CA ALA A 250 -2.13 -11.16 -5.40
C ALA A 250 -2.55 -10.19 -4.30
N HIS A 251 -1.91 -10.24 -3.12
CA HIS A 251 -2.15 -9.29 -2.02
C HIS A 251 -1.72 -7.87 -2.39
N VAL A 252 -0.62 -7.71 -3.13
CA VAL A 252 -0.17 -6.41 -3.64
C VAL A 252 -1.16 -5.85 -4.67
N LEU A 253 -1.77 -6.69 -5.51
CA LEU A 253 -2.85 -6.25 -6.40
C LEU A 253 -4.08 -5.78 -5.60
N ALA A 254 -4.52 -6.54 -4.61
CA ALA A 254 -5.61 -6.15 -3.71
C ALA A 254 -5.31 -4.83 -2.96
N TYR A 255 -4.09 -4.67 -2.48
CA TYR A 255 -3.58 -3.43 -1.90
C TYR A 255 -3.74 -2.24 -2.85
N ARG A 256 -3.37 -2.38 -4.14
CA ARG A 256 -3.52 -1.31 -5.13
C ARG A 256 -4.98 -0.91 -5.29
N PHE A 257 -5.89 -1.86 -5.44
CA PHE A 257 -7.33 -1.57 -5.53
C PHE A 257 -7.86 -0.85 -4.30
N LEU A 258 -7.45 -1.27 -3.11
CA LEU A 258 -7.96 -0.68 -1.87
C LEU A 258 -7.30 0.67 -1.53
N LYS A 259 -6.07 0.91 -1.97
CA LYS A 259 -5.35 2.17 -1.72
C LYS A 259 -5.70 3.25 -2.73
N GLU A 260 -5.73 2.90 -4.01
CA GLU A 260 -6.06 3.84 -5.07
C GLU A 260 -7.58 4.11 -5.09
N ASP A 261 -7.97 5.23 -5.71
CA ASP A 261 -9.38 5.64 -5.82
C ASP A 261 -10.13 4.80 -6.89
N PHE A 262 -9.97 3.47 -6.87
CA PHE A 262 -10.74 2.57 -7.71
C PHE A 262 -12.21 2.61 -7.29
N THR A 263 -13.07 2.99 -8.23
CA THR A 263 -14.51 2.81 -8.11
C THR A 263 -14.78 1.33 -7.83
N GLU A 264 -15.54 1.04 -6.76
CA GLU A 264 -15.95 -0.32 -6.39
C GLU A 264 -14.81 -1.28 -6.00
N ALA A 265 -13.71 -0.78 -5.42
CA ALA A 265 -12.61 -1.63 -4.93
C ALA A 265 -13.05 -2.87 -4.11
N PRO A 266 -14.03 -2.81 -3.18
CA PRO A 266 -14.52 -3.99 -2.47
C PRO A 266 -15.15 -5.06 -3.39
N LYS A 267 -15.78 -4.66 -4.51
CA LYS A 267 -16.31 -5.60 -5.50
C LYS A 267 -15.19 -6.33 -6.23
N LEU A 268 -14.07 -5.64 -6.54
CA LEU A 268 -12.89 -6.28 -7.12
C LEU A 268 -12.28 -7.29 -6.14
N ILE A 269 -12.17 -6.95 -4.85
CA ILE A 269 -11.72 -7.91 -3.83
C ILE A 269 -12.66 -9.12 -3.80
N MET A 270 -13.97 -8.90 -3.83
CA MET A 270 -14.94 -9.98 -3.87
C MET A 270 -14.74 -10.89 -5.09
N VAL A 271 -14.56 -10.34 -6.29
CA VAL A 271 -14.27 -11.11 -7.51
C VAL A 271 -13.00 -11.95 -7.38
N MET A 272 -11.95 -11.40 -6.77
CA MET A 272 -10.71 -12.14 -6.51
C MET A 272 -10.94 -13.29 -5.53
N VAL A 273 -11.67 -13.05 -4.45
CA VAL A 273 -11.96 -14.04 -3.39
C VAL A 273 -12.87 -15.14 -3.89
N THR A 274 -13.92 -14.83 -4.67
CA THR A 274 -14.84 -15.86 -5.17
C THR A 274 -14.19 -16.77 -6.20
N ALA A 275 -13.25 -16.26 -6.99
CA ALA A 275 -12.49 -17.08 -7.93
C ALA A 275 -11.43 -17.93 -7.22
N TRP A 276 -10.77 -17.39 -6.20
CA TRP A 276 -9.64 -18.03 -5.52
C TRP A 276 -9.60 -17.75 -4.01
N PRO A 277 -10.47 -18.40 -3.21
CA PRO A 277 -10.56 -18.11 -1.77
C PRO A 277 -9.25 -18.36 -1.00
N SER A 278 -8.51 -19.41 -1.38
CA SER A 278 -7.27 -19.83 -0.72
C SER A 278 -6.20 -18.74 -0.69
N VAL A 279 -6.17 -17.86 -1.69
CA VAL A 279 -5.20 -16.76 -1.79
C VAL A 279 -5.36 -15.78 -0.64
N PHE A 280 -6.59 -15.56 -0.16
CA PHE A 280 -6.89 -14.62 0.93
C PHE A 280 -7.07 -15.30 2.29
N SER A 281 -6.87 -16.61 2.38
CA SER A 281 -6.85 -17.34 3.65
C SER A 281 -5.51 -17.24 4.40
N ASN A 282 -4.46 -16.74 3.74
CA ASN A 282 -3.14 -16.56 4.36
C ASN A 282 -3.18 -15.43 5.41
N ASN A 283 -2.55 -15.65 6.57
CA ASN A 283 -2.43 -14.66 7.65
C ASN A 283 -1.18 -13.77 7.50
N SER A 284 -0.82 -13.35 6.27
CA SER A 284 0.27 -12.39 6.06
C SER A 284 -0.12 -11.01 6.61
N PRO A 285 0.84 -10.14 6.97
CA PRO A 285 0.54 -8.77 7.38
C PRO A 285 -0.32 -8.02 6.36
N LEU A 286 -0.02 -8.20 5.07
CA LEU A 286 -0.72 -7.52 3.99
C LEU A 286 -2.12 -8.09 3.80
N CYS A 287 -2.28 -9.41 3.87
CA CYS A 287 -3.61 -10.04 3.80
C CYS A 287 -4.51 -9.54 4.94
N ARG A 288 -4.01 -9.47 6.17
CA ARG A 288 -4.76 -8.88 7.30
C ARG A 288 -5.17 -7.44 7.02
N ALA A 289 -4.27 -6.63 6.46
CA ALA A 289 -4.58 -5.25 6.11
C ALA A 289 -5.66 -5.16 5.02
N VAL A 290 -5.57 -6.01 3.99
CA VAL A 290 -6.56 -6.15 2.93
C VAL A 290 -7.92 -6.52 3.52
N HIS A 291 -7.99 -7.49 4.42
CA HIS A 291 -9.24 -7.88 5.10
C HIS A 291 -9.87 -6.72 5.87
N ILE A 292 -9.07 -6.03 6.69
CA ILE A 292 -9.56 -4.88 7.49
C ILE A 292 -10.10 -3.77 6.60
N VAL A 293 -9.33 -3.36 5.57
CA VAL A 293 -9.75 -2.26 4.71
C VAL A 293 -10.91 -2.65 3.79
N SER A 294 -10.95 -3.90 3.31
CA SER A 294 -12.10 -4.42 2.57
C SER A 294 -13.36 -4.38 3.43
N LYS A 295 -13.28 -4.79 4.71
CA LYS A 295 -14.39 -4.70 5.66
C LYS A 295 -14.86 -3.26 5.87
N LEU A 296 -13.94 -2.31 6.00
CA LEU A 296 -14.25 -0.89 6.19
C LEU A 296 -14.91 -0.25 4.96
N LYS A 297 -14.53 -0.68 3.75
CA LYS A 297 -15.02 -0.12 2.49
C LYS A 297 -16.24 -0.83 1.92
N ALA A 298 -16.45 -2.11 2.28
CA ALA A 298 -17.57 -2.90 1.78
C ALA A 298 -18.90 -2.39 2.32
N TYR A 299 -19.92 -2.37 1.47
CA TYR A 299 -21.28 -1.95 1.84
C TYR A 299 -22.29 -3.08 1.63
N LYS A 300 -23.28 -3.15 2.52
CA LYS A 300 -24.46 -4.04 2.44
C LYS A 300 -24.11 -5.45 1.92
N LYS A 301 -24.55 -5.76 0.69
CA LYS A 301 -24.44 -7.07 0.04
C LYS A 301 -22.99 -7.55 -0.15
N VAL A 302 -22.07 -6.66 -0.51
CA VAL A 302 -20.65 -7.00 -0.69
C VAL A 302 -20.01 -7.39 0.64
N TYR A 303 -20.39 -6.71 1.73
CA TYR A 303 -19.92 -7.05 3.08
C TYR A 303 -20.35 -8.47 3.47
N HIS A 304 -21.62 -8.83 3.28
CA HIS A 304 -22.13 -10.15 3.64
C HIS A 304 -21.44 -11.27 2.87
N LEU A 305 -21.21 -11.08 1.57
CA LEU A 305 -20.50 -12.04 0.74
C LEU A 305 -19.04 -12.21 1.19
N LEU A 306 -18.31 -11.10 1.39
CA LEU A 306 -16.95 -11.17 1.91
C LEU A 306 -16.91 -11.84 3.28
N SER A 307 -17.88 -11.57 4.15
CA SER A 307 -17.99 -12.20 5.47
C SER A 307 -18.10 -13.73 5.38
N LYS A 308 -18.93 -14.21 4.45
CA LYS A 308 -19.15 -15.64 4.20
C LYS A 308 -17.88 -16.31 3.64
N TYR A 309 -17.24 -15.74 2.62
CA TYR A 309 -16.12 -16.38 1.90
C TYR A 309 -14.77 -16.22 2.58
N LEU A 310 -14.56 -15.14 3.33
CA LEU A 310 -13.35 -14.95 4.13
C LEU A 310 -13.54 -15.38 5.59
N HIS A 311 -14.68 -16.00 5.90
CA HIS A 311 -15.02 -16.52 7.23
C HIS A 311 -14.94 -15.44 8.33
N TRP A 312 -15.33 -14.20 8.04
CA TRP A 312 -15.31 -13.13 9.05
C TRP A 312 -16.37 -13.29 10.13
N ASP A 313 -17.39 -14.12 9.90
CA ASP A 313 -18.39 -14.45 10.92
C ASP A 313 -17.76 -15.28 12.06
N THR A 314 -16.76 -16.11 11.74
CA THR A 314 -15.98 -16.88 12.73
C THR A 314 -14.71 -16.14 13.16
N GLU A 315 -14.01 -15.51 12.23
CA GLU A 315 -12.73 -14.81 12.45
C GLU A 315 -12.78 -13.39 11.90
N PRO A 316 -13.42 -12.44 12.62
CA PRO A 316 -13.59 -11.09 12.12
C PRO A 316 -12.24 -10.35 12.00
N PRO A 317 -12.06 -9.51 10.96
CA PRO A 317 -10.89 -8.67 10.81
C PRO A 317 -10.63 -7.82 12.05
N GLY A 318 -9.38 -7.76 12.47
CA GLY A 318 -8.96 -7.12 13.71
C GLY A 318 -9.14 -5.60 13.72
N ASN A 319 -8.96 -5.00 14.90
CA ASN A 319 -8.96 -3.55 15.05
C ASN A 319 -7.80 -2.89 14.29
N ILE A 320 -8.08 -1.81 13.55
CA ILE A 320 -7.11 -1.09 12.72
C ILE A 320 -5.92 -0.55 13.53
N TYR A 321 -6.16 0.10 14.67
CA TYR A 321 -5.12 0.69 15.51
C TYR A 321 -4.19 -0.38 16.11
N ARG A 322 -4.78 -1.48 16.60
CA ARG A 322 -4.02 -2.64 17.11
C ARG A 322 -3.19 -3.27 16.00
N THR A 323 -3.74 -3.38 14.80
CA THR A 323 -3.05 -3.97 13.64
C THR A 323 -1.88 -3.09 13.19
N ILE A 324 -2.04 -1.76 13.16
CA ILE A 324 -0.93 -0.84 12.85
C ILE A 324 0.19 -0.99 13.88
N THR A 325 -0.12 -0.94 15.18
CA THR A 325 0.89 -1.02 16.24
C THR A 325 1.62 -2.37 16.22
N SER A 326 0.88 -3.48 16.10
CA SER A 326 1.47 -4.83 16.04
C SER A 326 2.31 -5.05 14.77
N THR A 327 1.86 -4.55 13.62
CA THR A 327 2.58 -4.66 12.34
C THR A 327 3.86 -3.83 12.35
N LEU A 328 3.82 -2.61 12.91
CA LEU A 328 5.02 -1.79 13.06
C LEU A 328 6.02 -2.44 14.03
N LYS A 329 5.54 -2.99 15.14
CA LYS A 329 6.37 -3.74 16.09
C LYS A 329 7.03 -4.95 15.41
N ALA A 330 6.25 -5.75 14.69
CA ALA A 330 6.76 -6.90 13.95
C ALA A 330 7.83 -6.50 12.92
N LEU A 331 7.63 -5.44 12.13
CA LEU A 331 8.64 -4.93 11.19
C LEU A 331 9.98 -4.57 11.88
N LEU A 332 9.91 -4.05 13.11
CA LEU A 332 11.09 -3.64 13.87
C LEU A 332 11.83 -4.81 14.54
N GLU A 333 11.11 -5.90 14.82
CA GLU A 333 11.62 -7.06 15.56
C GLU A 333 11.92 -8.27 14.65
N ASP A 334 11.45 -8.25 13.39
CA ASP A 334 11.65 -9.34 12.45
C ASP A 334 13.12 -9.45 11.99
N THR A 335 13.75 -10.54 12.42
CA THR A 335 15.15 -10.86 12.12
C THR A 335 15.33 -11.59 10.79
N SER A 336 14.24 -12.01 10.13
CA SER A 336 14.28 -12.71 8.85
C SER A 336 14.37 -11.78 7.64
N LEU A 337 14.20 -10.46 7.85
CA LEU A 337 14.22 -9.47 6.79
C LEU A 337 15.62 -9.32 6.18
N THR A 338 15.66 -9.28 4.86
CA THR A 338 16.89 -9.20 4.07
C THR A 338 16.80 -8.15 2.97
N PHE A 339 17.96 -7.75 2.45
CA PHE A 339 18.03 -6.99 1.20
C PHE A 339 18.08 -7.96 0.02
N GLN A 340 17.48 -7.55 -1.09
CA GLN A 340 17.54 -8.24 -2.37
C GLN A 340 18.16 -7.34 -3.43
N LYS A 341 18.83 -7.93 -4.42
CA LYS A 341 19.39 -7.18 -5.54
C LYS A 341 18.36 -6.98 -6.64
N SER A 342 18.18 -5.73 -7.05
CA SER A 342 17.37 -5.31 -8.18
C SER A 342 18.24 -4.65 -9.22
N SER A 343 18.07 -5.02 -10.49
CA SER A 343 18.74 -4.35 -11.62
C SER A 343 18.31 -2.89 -11.78
N TRP A 344 17.07 -2.56 -11.37
CA TRP A 344 16.50 -1.22 -11.50
C TRP A 344 16.70 -0.37 -10.24
N TYR A 345 16.43 -0.95 -9.06
CA TYR A 345 16.47 -0.24 -7.77
C TYR A 345 17.81 -0.39 -7.01
N GLY A 346 18.73 -1.23 -7.47
CA GLY A 346 19.93 -1.56 -6.69
C GLY A 346 19.61 -2.49 -5.52
N ASP A 347 20.17 -2.24 -4.34
CA ASP A 347 19.83 -3.00 -3.14
C ASP A 347 18.48 -2.51 -2.58
N ASP A 348 17.45 -3.36 -2.68
CA ASP A 348 16.07 -3.07 -2.29
C ASP A 348 15.57 -4.04 -1.21
N LEU A 349 14.39 -3.76 -0.65
CA LEU A 349 13.76 -4.59 0.35
C LEU A 349 13.30 -5.93 -0.23
N CYS A 350 13.41 -7.01 0.54
CA CYS A 350 12.79 -8.30 0.20
C CYS A 350 11.24 -8.19 0.19
N PRO A 351 10.53 -9.15 -0.44
CA PRO A 351 9.07 -9.13 -0.50
C PRO A 351 8.38 -9.06 0.88
N ALA A 352 8.90 -9.78 1.88
CA ALA A 352 8.37 -9.74 3.25
C ALA A 352 8.45 -8.34 3.88
N ALA A 353 9.57 -7.63 3.70
CA ALA A 353 9.70 -6.25 4.16
C ALA A 353 8.72 -5.31 3.43
N TRP A 354 8.52 -5.54 2.12
CA TRP A 354 7.51 -4.80 1.35
C TRP A 354 6.08 -5.08 1.83
N GLU A 355 5.75 -6.29 2.28
CA GLU A 355 4.44 -6.57 2.89
C GLU A 355 4.17 -5.69 4.10
N TYR A 356 5.13 -5.57 5.01
CA TYR A 356 4.98 -4.66 6.16
C TYR A 356 4.75 -3.22 5.73
N VAL A 357 5.52 -2.73 4.74
CA VAL A 357 5.38 -1.37 4.23
C VAL A 357 3.99 -1.15 3.63
N PHE A 358 3.53 -2.03 2.75
CA PHE A 358 2.21 -1.93 2.12
C PHE A 358 1.07 -2.08 3.14
N SER A 359 1.23 -2.95 4.15
CA SER A 359 0.24 -3.13 5.22
C SER A 359 0.05 -1.85 6.01
N LEU A 360 1.15 -1.27 6.50
CA LEU A 360 1.11 -0.06 7.31
C LEU A 360 0.59 1.13 6.50
N ASP A 361 1.03 1.25 5.25
CA ASP A 361 0.56 2.28 4.34
C ASP A 361 -0.95 2.18 4.07
N LEU A 362 -1.47 0.99 3.76
CA LEU A 362 -2.90 0.76 3.52
C LEU A 362 -3.78 1.05 4.75
N LEU A 363 -3.33 0.64 5.93
CA LEU A 363 -4.06 0.88 7.18
C LEU A 363 -4.01 2.36 7.57
N CYS A 364 -2.84 3.00 7.51
CA CYS A 364 -2.71 4.44 7.75
C CYS A 364 -3.51 5.26 6.73
N ALA A 365 -3.70 4.74 5.52
CA ALA A 365 -4.56 5.36 4.51
C ALA A 365 -6.02 5.51 4.96
N GLN A 366 -6.50 4.78 5.97
CA GLN A 366 -7.87 4.95 6.49
C GLN A 366 -7.98 6.00 7.62
N LEU A 367 -6.87 6.43 8.22
CA LEU A 367 -6.88 7.28 9.44
C LEU A 367 -6.51 8.75 9.21
N GLY A 368 -6.30 9.15 7.95
CA GLY A 368 -5.82 10.50 7.60
C GLY A 368 -4.32 10.76 7.84
N TRP A 369 -3.77 11.80 7.21
CA TRP A 369 -2.36 12.20 7.35
C TRP A 369 -2.03 12.69 8.76
N VAL A 370 -2.89 13.54 9.34
CA VAL A 370 -2.65 14.17 10.65
C VAL A 370 -2.48 13.12 11.76
N TRP A 371 -3.32 12.09 11.74
CA TRP A 371 -3.20 10.97 12.67
C TRP A 371 -1.90 10.20 12.41
N THR A 372 -1.62 9.86 11.14
CA THR A 372 -0.45 9.09 10.71
C THR A 372 0.86 9.75 11.14
N ILE A 373 1.05 11.05 10.88
CA ILE A 373 2.28 11.75 11.25
C ILE A 373 2.45 11.82 12.77
N THR A 374 1.35 11.92 13.53
CA THR A 374 1.38 12.09 14.98
C THR A 374 1.65 10.78 15.70
N HIS A 375 0.94 9.70 15.34
CA HIS A 375 0.98 8.44 16.07
C HIS A 375 1.97 7.44 15.48
N VAL A 376 2.07 7.35 14.16
CA VAL A 376 2.96 6.38 13.50
C VAL A 376 4.34 6.99 13.31
N ILE A 377 4.44 8.15 12.66
CA ILE A 377 5.75 8.70 12.30
C ILE A 377 6.47 9.27 13.53
N ARG A 378 5.85 10.20 14.26
CA ARG A 378 6.51 10.87 15.41
C ARG A 378 6.70 9.95 16.61
N LYS A 379 5.64 9.25 17.04
CA LYS A 379 5.67 8.41 18.26
C LYS A 379 6.26 7.02 18.02
N GLY A 380 5.90 6.36 16.92
CA GLY A 380 6.38 5.00 16.62
C GLY A 380 7.75 4.99 15.93
N VAL A 381 7.84 5.58 14.75
CA VAL A 381 8.98 5.43 13.85
C VAL A 381 10.20 6.25 14.28
N TRP A 382 10.02 7.53 14.62
CA TRP A 382 11.14 8.45 14.84
C TRP A 382 11.98 8.09 16.08
N LEU A 383 11.35 7.52 17.12
CA LEU A 383 12.05 7.04 18.30
C LEU A 383 13.02 5.91 17.95
N ASN A 384 12.57 4.94 17.14
CA ASN A 384 13.40 3.83 16.67
C ASN A 384 14.55 4.29 15.78
N LEU A 385 14.32 5.25 14.88
CA LEU A 385 15.38 5.84 14.05
C LEU A 385 16.45 6.56 14.89
N LYS A 386 16.05 7.27 15.96
CA LYS A 386 17.00 7.90 16.89
C LYS A 386 17.82 6.86 17.64
N THR A 387 17.20 5.79 18.13
CA THR A 387 17.91 4.70 18.82
C THR A 387 18.93 4.04 17.89
N TRP A 388 18.54 3.73 16.65
CA TRP A 388 19.45 3.19 15.64
C TRP A 388 20.56 4.17 15.23
N LEU A 389 20.31 5.47 15.26
CA LEU A 389 21.34 6.49 15.01
C LEU A 389 22.43 6.50 16.10
N LEU A 390 22.08 6.18 17.35
CA LEU A 390 23.00 6.19 18.49
C LEU A 390 23.78 4.88 18.68
N GLN A 391 23.34 3.79 18.04
CA GLN A 391 24.00 2.49 18.15
C GLN A 391 25.38 2.48 17.48
N THR A 392 26.34 1.84 18.15
CA THR A 392 27.68 1.52 17.62
C THR A 392 27.58 0.35 16.64
N ARG A 393 28.44 0.32 15.61
CA ARG A 393 28.37 -0.72 14.56
C ARG A 393 28.81 -2.08 15.11
N THR A 394 27.90 -3.06 15.11
CA THR A 394 28.10 -4.49 15.41
C THR A 394 27.40 -5.33 14.32
N GLU A 395 27.62 -6.64 14.24
CA GLU A 395 26.95 -7.51 13.25
C GLU A 395 25.41 -7.47 13.37
N GLU A 396 24.88 -7.23 14.57
CA GLU A 396 23.45 -6.95 14.82
C GLU A 396 22.92 -5.70 14.08
N THR A 397 23.80 -4.83 13.57
CA THR A 397 23.38 -3.63 12.84
C THR A 397 22.88 -3.93 11.44
N GLN A 398 23.28 -5.04 10.81
CA GLN A 398 22.81 -5.38 9.46
C GLN A 398 21.30 -5.65 9.45
N PHE A 399 20.78 -6.39 10.42
CA PHE A 399 19.34 -6.67 10.56
C PHE A 399 18.54 -5.38 10.78
N LYS A 400 19.03 -4.49 11.66
CA LYS A 400 18.40 -3.18 11.87
C LYS A 400 18.43 -2.29 10.62
N ASN A 401 19.39 -2.49 9.71
CA ASN A 401 19.47 -1.69 8.50
C ASN A 401 18.30 -1.98 7.54
N VAL A 402 17.84 -3.24 7.42
CA VAL A 402 16.69 -3.58 6.57
C VAL A 402 15.42 -2.95 7.11
N SER A 403 15.13 -3.09 8.41
CA SER A 403 13.97 -2.44 9.05
C SER A 403 14.04 -0.91 8.93
N VAL A 404 15.22 -0.31 9.06
CA VAL A 404 15.41 1.13 8.89
C VAL A 404 15.19 1.57 7.44
N ALA A 405 15.67 0.82 6.46
CA ALA A 405 15.39 1.06 5.06
C ALA A 405 13.88 0.96 4.78
N ALA A 406 13.22 -0.07 5.31
CA ALA A 406 11.77 -0.25 5.20
C ALA A 406 10.99 0.92 5.82
N ILE A 407 11.43 1.42 6.97
CA ILE A 407 10.88 2.63 7.60
C ILE A 407 11.01 3.85 6.67
N PHE A 408 12.14 4.06 6.01
CA PHE A 408 12.29 5.19 5.09
C PHE A 408 11.38 5.05 3.87
N ARG A 409 11.30 3.85 3.28
CA ARG A 409 10.34 3.57 2.19
C ARG A 409 8.90 3.81 2.64
N LEU A 410 8.54 3.37 3.84
CA LEU A 410 7.23 3.64 4.45
C LEU A 410 6.98 5.14 4.64
N ILE A 411 7.95 5.90 5.17
CA ILE A 411 7.80 7.35 5.34
C ILE A 411 7.52 8.04 3.99
N GLY A 412 8.22 7.64 2.92
CA GLY A 412 7.98 8.16 1.56
C GLY A 412 6.54 7.90 1.10
N GLN A 413 6.08 6.67 1.26
CA GLN A 413 4.71 6.26 0.91
C GLN A 413 3.64 7.00 1.71
N LEU A 414 3.78 7.05 3.05
CA LEU A 414 2.85 7.76 3.92
C LEU A 414 2.82 9.26 3.63
N GLY A 415 3.96 9.84 3.24
CA GLY A 415 4.02 11.26 2.87
C GLY A 415 3.24 11.60 1.60
N GLN A 416 3.10 10.66 0.65
CA GLN A 416 2.22 10.84 -0.51
C GLN A 416 0.79 11.15 -0.11
N LYS A 417 0.33 10.52 0.97
CA LYS A 417 -1.00 10.78 1.49
C LYS A 417 -1.14 12.20 2.03
N GLY A 418 -0.13 12.71 2.74
CA GLY A 418 -0.12 14.11 3.17
C GLY A 418 -0.16 15.10 2.00
N LEU A 419 0.47 14.75 0.87
CA LEU A 419 0.38 15.55 -0.36
C LEU A 419 -1.03 15.52 -0.96
N LYS A 420 -1.64 14.33 -1.06
CA LYS A 420 -3.02 14.17 -1.54
C LYS A 420 -4.06 14.89 -0.67
N GLU A 421 -3.81 14.99 0.63
CA GLU A 421 -4.67 15.73 1.57
C GLU A 421 -4.37 17.25 1.61
N ASN A 422 -3.58 17.78 0.67
CA ASN A 422 -3.20 19.20 0.60
C ASN A 422 -2.42 19.72 1.83
N LEU A 423 -1.66 18.85 2.49
CA LEU A 423 -0.87 19.17 3.69
C LEU A 423 0.64 19.24 3.38
N ALA A 424 0.99 19.85 2.24
CA ALA A 424 2.35 19.92 1.71
C ALA A 424 3.37 20.50 2.70
N ALA A 425 3.04 21.55 3.47
CA ALA A 425 3.94 22.12 4.47
C ALA A 425 4.32 21.13 5.59
N SER A 426 3.37 20.26 5.99
CA SER A 426 3.63 19.21 6.97
C SER A 426 4.57 18.14 6.40
N VAL A 427 4.37 17.77 5.13
CA VAL A 427 5.22 16.84 4.38
C VAL A 427 6.62 17.42 4.17
N GLU A 428 6.74 18.70 3.83
CA GLU A 428 8.02 19.40 3.66
C GLU A 428 8.83 19.38 4.97
N ASN A 429 8.17 19.62 6.10
CA ASN A 429 8.81 19.55 7.42
C ASN A 429 9.35 18.14 7.71
N LEU A 430 8.66 17.10 7.27
CA LEU A 430 9.15 15.72 7.37
C LEU A 430 10.36 15.48 6.45
N ALA A 431 10.30 15.94 5.20
CA ALA A 431 11.43 15.84 4.26
C ALA A 431 12.69 16.57 4.78
N LYS A 432 12.53 17.76 5.38
CA LYS A 432 13.60 18.50 6.05
C LYS A 432 14.21 17.70 7.21
N ARG A 433 13.38 16.98 8.00
CA ARG A 433 13.86 16.12 9.08
C ARG A 433 14.69 14.93 8.55
N ILE A 434 14.26 14.29 7.46
CA ILE A 434 15.04 13.22 6.81
C ILE A 434 16.38 13.75 6.30
N THR A 435 16.38 14.91 5.65
CA THR A 435 17.61 15.56 5.17
C THR A 435 18.57 15.87 6.31
N LYS A 436 18.06 16.41 7.43
CA LYS A 436 18.86 16.68 8.63
C LYS A 436 19.41 15.38 9.24
N PHE A 437 18.59 14.35 9.34
CA PHE A 437 18.99 13.03 9.83
C PHE A 437 20.13 12.45 8.98
N ARG A 438 20.03 12.57 7.66
CA ARG A 438 21.08 12.12 6.74
C ARG A 438 22.42 12.81 6.98
N LYS A 439 22.40 14.14 7.10
CA LYS A 439 23.62 14.94 7.37
C LYS A 439 24.28 14.56 8.70
N GLN A 440 23.51 14.19 9.72
CA GLN A 440 24.03 13.76 11.02
C GLN A 440 24.74 12.41 10.98
N LYS A 441 24.37 11.50 10.06
CA LYS A 441 24.97 10.16 9.94
C LYS A 441 25.98 10.04 8.79
N LEU A 442 26.00 10.97 7.83
CA LEU A 442 27.04 11.03 6.80
C LEU A 442 28.44 11.25 7.39
N SER A 443 28.53 11.80 8.60
CA SER A 443 29.77 11.91 9.38
C SER A 443 30.21 10.61 10.07
N LYS A 444 29.42 9.52 9.97
CA LYS A 444 29.62 8.24 10.65
C LYS A 444 29.27 7.03 9.75
N ASP A 445 29.60 7.10 8.45
CA ASP A 445 29.16 6.25 7.31
C ASP A 445 27.79 5.54 7.42
N LEU A 446 26.87 5.94 6.55
CA LEU A 446 25.55 5.32 6.44
C LEU A 446 25.61 4.08 5.52
N PRO A 447 24.99 2.93 5.85
CA PRO A 447 24.90 1.79 4.95
C PRO A 447 24.28 2.17 3.60
N TRP A 448 24.77 1.59 2.52
CA TRP A 448 24.40 1.97 1.15
C TRP A 448 22.91 1.75 0.88
N GLU A 449 22.37 0.65 1.38
CA GLU A 449 20.98 0.23 1.23
C GLU A 449 20.04 1.23 1.94
N VAL A 450 20.43 1.69 3.12
CA VAL A 450 19.70 2.75 3.85
C VAL A 450 19.80 4.08 3.11
N GLN A 451 20.95 4.41 2.51
CA GLN A 451 21.08 5.59 1.67
C GLN A 451 20.10 5.56 0.48
N LEU A 452 20.02 4.44 -0.25
CA LEU A 452 19.07 4.27 -1.35
C LEU A 452 17.63 4.43 -0.88
N ALA A 453 17.26 3.80 0.24
CA ALA A 453 15.91 3.94 0.80
C ALA A 453 15.57 5.40 1.15
N MET A 454 16.52 6.15 1.70
CA MET A 454 16.34 7.59 1.98
C MET A 454 16.23 8.42 0.70
N VAL A 455 16.93 8.06 -0.37
CA VAL A 455 16.82 8.71 -1.68
C VAL A 455 15.43 8.53 -2.24
N TYR A 456 14.92 7.29 -2.27
CA TYR A 456 13.57 7.02 -2.75
C TYR A 456 12.50 7.68 -1.87
N ALA A 457 12.68 7.68 -0.54
CA ALA A 457 11.80 8.43 0.34
C ALA A 457 11.81 9.93 0.03
N THR A 458 12.98 10.51 -0.22
CA THR A 458 13.12 11.94 -0.57
C THR A 458 12.45 12.24 -1.91
N HIS A 459 12.58 11.34 -2.90
CA HIS A 459 11.87 11.43 -4.17
C HIS A 459 10.36 11.44 -3.97
N ASP A 460 9.84 10.50 -3.17
CA ASP A 460 8.41 10.44 -2.89
C ASP A 460 7.98 11.78 -2.24
N LEU A 461 8.67 12.27 -1.22
CA LEU A 461 8.31 13.54 -0.56
C LEU A 461 8.56 14.81 -1.41
N ALA A 462 9.24 14.70 -2.57
CA ALA A 462 9.69 15.84 -3.36
C ALA A 462 8.60 16.80 -3.82
N PRO A 463 7.35 16.38 -4.17
CA PRO A 463 6.30 17.33 -4.56
C PRO A 463 5.96 18.37 -3.47
N SER A 464 6.33 18.15 -2.20
CA SER A 464 6.19 19.16 -1.16
C SER A 464 7.13 20.37 -1.33
N ASN A 465 8.34 20.14 -1.86
CA ASN A 465 9.32 21.17 -2.19
C ASN A 465 10.41 20.59 -3.13
N PRO A 466 10.16 20.59 -4.46
CA PRO A 466 11.07 19.95 -5.43
C PRO A 466 12.48 20.55 -5.42
N LYS A 467 12.60 21.86 -5.20
CA LYS A 467 13.88 22.59 -5.14
C LYS A 467 14.80 22.06 -4.03
N VAL A 468 14.25 21.89 -2.82
CA VAL A 468 15.01 21.42 -1.67
C VAL A 468 15.37 19.94 -1.83
N ALA A 469 14.44 19.13 -2.34
CA ALA A 469 14.68 17.72 -2.62
C ALA A 469 15.80 17.52 -3.65
N LEU A 470 15.73 18.23 -4.78
CA LEU A 470 16.73 18.16 -5.85
C LEU A 470 18.12 18.51 -5.33
N LYS A 471 18.26 19.66 -4.66
CA LYS A 471 19.53 20.10 -4.06
C LYS A 471 20.11 19.08 -3.08
N ALA A 472 19.26 18.42 -2.29
CA ALA A 472 19.70 17.41 -1.31
C ALA A 472 20.19 16.12 -1.99
N LEU A 473 19.59 15.72 -3.12
CA LEU A 473 19.97 14.53 -3.87
C LEU A 473 21.17 14.78 -4.80
N GLU A 474 21.33 15.95 -5.37
CA GLU A 474 22.52 16.32 -6.14
C GLU A 474 23.76 16.39 -5.23
N SER A 475 23.63 17.04 -4.07
CA SER A 475 24.69 17.09 -3.06
C SER A 475 25.06 15.70 -2.56
N TRP A 476 24.12 14.76 -2.51
CA TRP A 476 24.44 13.36 -2.23
C TRP A 476 25.27 12.74 -3.34
N LYS A 477 24.79 12.83 -4.58
CA LYS A 477 25.37 12.17 -5.75
C LYS A 477 26.82 12.62 -5.98
N GLN A 478 27.12 13.89 -5.74
CA GLN A 478 28.48 14.44 -5.84
C GLN A 478 29.48 13.81 -4.86
N ASN A 479 29.01 13.24 -3.75
CA ASN A 479 29.85 12.62 -2.72
C ASN A 479 29.99 11.10 -2.87
N LEU A 480 29.55 10.52 -3.99
CA LEU A 480 29.55 9.08 -4.22
C LEU A 480 30.71 8.63 -5.11
N THR A 481 31.33 7.51 -4.72
CA THR A 481 32.30 6.77 -5.54
C THR A 481 31.68 5.57 -6.25
N LYS A 482 30.49 5.13 -5.82
CA LYS A 482 29.76 3.98 -6.39
C LYS A 482 28.78 4.42 -7.50
N PRO A 483 28.56 3.58 -8.52
CA PRO A 483 27.54 3.86 -9.54
C PRO A 483 26.14 3.85 -8.93
N VAL A 484 25.28 4.77 -9.38
CA VAL A 484 23.89 4.87 -8.90
C VAL A 484 22.96 3.97 -9.72
N PRO A 485 21.94 3.35 -9.10
CA PRO A 485 20.94 2.57 -9.82
C PRO A 485 20.15 3.40 -10.84
N PRO A 486 19.67 2.81 -11.95
CA PRO A 486 18.87 3.52 -12.95
C PRO A 486 17.64 4.24 -12.37
N ALA A 487 16.97 3.65 -11.39
CA ALA A 487 15.82 4.28 -10.72
C ALA A 487 16.18 5.63 -10.07
N VAL A 488 17.39 5.77 -9.52
CA VAL A 488 17.85 7.01 -8.89
C VAL A 488 18.01 8.12 -9.93
N THR A 489 18.55 7.79 -11.10
CA THR A 489 18.65 8.74 -12.22
C THR A 489 17.27 9.20 -12.66
N LYS A 490 16.33 8.26 -12.84
CA LYS A 490 14.93 8.60 -13.18
C LYS A 490 14.28 9.48 -12.11
N CYS A 491 14.50 9.20 -10.81
CA CYS A 491 14.00 10.03 -9.73
C CYS A 491 14.51 11.48 -9.83
N LEU A 492 15.81 11.67 -10.11
CA LEU A 492 16.39 13.01 -10.27
C LEU A 492 15.78 13.75 -11.47
N GLU A 493 15.58 13.06 -12.59
CA GLU A 493 14.94 13.62 -13.79
C GLU A 493 13.49 14.05 -13.48
N GLN A 494 12.72 13.20 -12.80
CA GLN A 494 11.33 13.48 -12.41
C GLN A 494 11.24 14.69 -11.46
N ILE A 495 12.11 14.77 -10.45
CA ILE A 495 12.15 15.92 -9.54
C ILE A 495 12.55 17.21 -10.28
N SER A 496 13.48 17.11 -11.23
CA SER A 496 13.90 18.26 -12.05
C SER A 496 12.75 18.77 -12.92
N GLN A 497 12.00 17.85 -13.54
CA GLN A 497 10.80 18.20 -14.31
C GLN A 497 9.74 18.88 -13.43
N LEU A 498 9.46 18.31 -12.24
CA LEU A 498 8.54 18.92 -11.27
C LEU A 498 9.01 20.31 -10.85
N TYR A 499 10.30 20.49 -10.58
CA TYR A 499 10.85 21.79 -10.19
C TYR A 499 10.65 22.84 -11.30
N SER A 500 10.90 22.47 -12.56
CA SER A 500 10.67 23.35 -13.70
C SER A 500 9.20 23.72 -13.91
N GLN A 501 8.25 22.82 -13.59
CA GLN A 501 6.81 23.09 -13.68
C GLN A 501 6.29 24.01 -12.56
N THR A 502 6.97 24.02 -11.40
CA THR A 502 6.62 24.87 -10.25
C THR A 502 7.28 26.25 -10.25
N LYS A 503 8.09 26.55 -11.27
CA LYS A 503 8.76 27.84 -11.46
C LYS A 503 7.91 28.73 -12.35
#